data_AF-A0A2G6L3M7-F1
#
_entry.id   AF-A0A2G6L3M7-F1
#
_cell.length_a   1.000
_cell.length_b   1.000
_cell.length_c   1.000
_cell.angle_alpha   90.00
_cell.angle_beta   90.00
_cell.angle_gamma   90.00
#
_symmetry.space_group_name_H-M   'P 1'
#
loop_
_entity.id
_entity.type
_entity.pdbx_description
1 polymer ?
#
loop_
_entity_poly.entity_id
_entity_poly.type
_entity_poly.pdbx_seq_one_letter_code
_entity_poly.pdbx_strand_id
1 'polypeptide(L)' 'MSCYIKVCCPHCDSDRITRAGKSASGEQRYRCRASDCPTQTFMLN' A
#
# COMPACT_ATOMS: atom_id res chain seq x y z
N MET A 1 -21.40 8.83 -2.44
CA MET A 1 -20.86 7.48 -2.69
C MET A 1 -19.40 7.43 -2.27
N SER A 2 -19.08 6.84 -1.12
CA SER A 2 -17.69 6.54 -0.74
C SER A 2 -17.30 5.19 -1.35
N CYS A 3 -16.45 5.19 -2.37
CA CYS A 3 -15.89 3.97 -2.95
C CYS A 3 -14.69 3.52 -2.10
N TYR A 4 -14.74 2.29 -1.60
CA TYR A 4 -13.62 1.68 -0.88
C TYR A 4 -12.78 0.88 -1.86
N ILE A 5 -11.55 1.34 -2.09
CA ILE A 5 -10.56 0.60 -2.87
C ILE A 5 -9.84 -0.34 -1.92
N LYS A 6 -9.98 -1.66 -2.15
CA LYS A 6 -9.21 -2.67 -1.43
C LYS A 6 -7.78 -2.65 -1.98
N VAL A 7 -6.82 -2.32 -1.13
CA VAL A 7 -5.39 -2.30 -1.48
C VAL A 7 -4.73 -3.52 -0.84
N CYS A 8 -4.14 -4.37 -1.68
CA CYS A 8 -3.31 -5.49 -1.25
C CYS A 8 -1.84 -5.21 -1.63
N CYS A 9 -0.92 -5.82 -0.91
CA CYS A 9 0.50 -5.75 -1.24
C CYS A 9 0.77 -6.53 -2.54
N PRO A 10 1.37 -5.93 -3.57
CA PRO A 10 1.69 -6.65 -4.81
C PRO A 10 2.77 -7.72 -4.65
N HIS A 11 3.43 -7.78 -3.48
CA HIS A 11 4.54 -8.72 -3.24
C HIS A 11 4.15 -9.95 -2.42
N CYS A 12 3.16 -9.84 -1.55
CA CYS A 12 2.74 -10.92 -0.65
C CYS A 12 1.22 -11.11 -0.61
N ASP A 13 0.48 -10.36 -1.42
CA ASP A 13 -0.99 -10.30 -1.46
C ASP A 13 -1.67 -9.96 -0.12
N SER A 14 -0.90 -9.56 0.89
CA SER A 14 -1.41 -9.19 2.19
C SER A 14 -2.27 -7.93 2.11
N ASP A 15 -3.40 -7.97 2.79
CA ASP A 15 -4.32 -6.86 2.99
C ASP A 15 -3.94 -5.97 4.19
N ARG A 16 -2.85 -6.30 4.89
CA ARG A 16 -2.32 -5.54 6.04
C ARG A 16 -1.60 -4.27 5.58
N ILE A 17 -2.34 -3.38 4.93
CA ILE A 17 -1.81 -2.16 4.31
C ILE A 17 -2.17 -0.93 5.12
N THR A 18 -1.20 -0.01 5.25
CA THR A 18 -1.40 1.31 5.84
C THR A 18 -0.92 2.41 4.91
N ARG A 19 -1.57 3.58 4.95
CA ARG A 19 -1.13 4.75 4.18
C ARG A 19 0.17 5.31 4.78
N ALA A 20 1.19 5.50 3.95
CA ALA A 20 2.53 5.92 4.34
C ALA A 20 2.91 7.25 3.67
N GLY A 21 2.00 8.24 3.73
CA GLY A 21 2.17 9.53 3.08
C GLY A 21 1.95 9.49 1.57
N LYS A 22 2.35 10.55 0.88
CA LYS A 22 2.26 10.69 -0.57
C LYS A 22 3.66 10.93 -1.15
N SER A 23 3.87 10.59 -2.42
CA SER A 23 5.08 10.99 -3.15
C SER A 23 5.07 12.50 -3.42
N ALA A 24 6.20 13.01 -3.92
CA ALA A 24 6.28 14.40 -4.39
C ALA A 24 5.28 14.71 -5.53
N SER A 25 4.90 13.69 -6.32
CA SER A 25 3.87 13.79 -7.36
C SER A 25 2.43 13.66 -6.84
N GLY A 26 2.22 13.43 -5.54
CA GLY A 26 0.90 13.31 -4.93
C GLY A 26 0.31 11.89 -4.91
N GLU A 27 1.02 10.91 -5.48
CA GLU A 27 0.66 9.49 -5.51
C GLU A 27 0.64 8.90 -4.10
N GLN A 28 -0.35 8.07 -3.79
CA GLN A 28 -0.47 7.47 -2.46
C GLN A 28 0.60 6.39 -2.26
N ARG A 29 1.44 6.56 -1.23
CA ARG A 29 2.36 5.51 -0.78
C ARG A 29 1.67 4.62 0.22
N TYR A 30 1.83 3.31 0.05
CA TYR A 30 1.28 2.30 0.93
C TYR A 30 2.41 1.54 1.62
N ARG A 31 2.19 1.15 2.87
CA ARG A 31 3.09 0.31 3.65
C ARG A 31 2.39 -0.98 4.06
N CYS A 32 2.92 -2.10 3.57
CA CYS A 32 2.62 -3.44 4.02
C CYS A 32 3.19 -3.66 5.43
N ARG A 33 2.35 -4.20 6.32
CA ARG A 33 2.71 -4.60 7.69
C ARG A 33 2.90 -6.11 7.85
N ALA A 34 2.85 -6.87 6.75
CA ALA A 34 3.24 -8.28 6.78
C ALA A 34 4.75 -8.37 7.05
N SER A 35 5.12 -9.11 8.09
CA SER A 35 6.50 -9.27 8.58
C SER A 35 7.40 -10.02 7.59
N ASP A 36 6.78 -10.87 6.79
CA ASP A 36 7.33 -11.72 5.75
C ASP A 36 7.42 -11.00 4.38
N CYS A 37 6.94 -9.76 4.28
CA CYS A 37 6.97 -9.02 3.03
C CYS A 37 8.36 -8.39 2.79
N PRO A 38 9.06 -8.75 1.70
CA PRO A 38 10.40 -8.22 1.40
C PRO A 38 10.36 -6.72 1.12
N THR A 39 9.26 -6.23 0.52
CA THR A 39 9.07 -4.82 0.21
C THR A 39 7.96 -4.26 1.10
N GLN A 40 8.33 -3.55 2.16
CA GLN A 40 7.33 -3.00 3.06
C GLN A 40 6.57 -1.81 2.46
N THR A 41 7.11 -1.10 1.48
CA THR A 41 6.50 0.11 0.92
C THR A 41 6.34 0.02 -0.58
N PHE A 42 5.16 0.34 -1.10
CA PHE A 42 4.86 0.33 -2.53
C PHE A 42 3.92 1.49 -2.88
N MET A 43 3.75 1.73 -4.17
CA MET A 43 2.84 2.72 -4.72
C MET A 43 1.92 2.01 -5.73
N LEU A 44 0.65 2.38 -5.77
CA LEU A 44 -0.29 1.93 -6.79
C LEU A 44 -0.35 3.04 -7.84
N ASN A 45 0.48 2.95 -8.88
CA ASN A 45 0.37 3.76 -10.09
C ASN A 45 -0.57 3.04 -11.06
#